data_AF-A0A6A0B3L1-F1
#
_entry.id   AF-A0A6A0B3L1-F1
#
_cell.length_a   1.000
_cell.length_b   1.000
_cell.length_c   1.000
_cell.angle_alpha   90.00
_cell.angle_beta   90.00
_cell.angle_gamma   90.00
#
_symmetry.space_group_name_H-M   'P 1'
#
loop_
_entity.id
_entity.type
_entity.pdbx_description
1 polymer ?
#
loop_
_entity_poly.entity_id
_entity_poly.type
_entity_poly.pdbx_seq_one_letter_code
_entity_poly.pdbx_strand_id
1 'polypeptide(L)'
;MIIDIHGHLSPPEAAERFPMPPSLTDVDGMLAARAQAGIDLTIIGSPVGAGAMARVPGVDNYRQPRDRLRGFHAWMSGLITKFPDQLRGYVYANPFGDDDHLEGVRETLADPAFVGLITTSSVHGELLGSPRADSFFALAAEAGVPVMVHAPAEPIGTERVENIAFVEQIGRFGDVTMGMAMIAFAGWLDKYPGLRLIGATGGGAMALLPERLQMAARPRHWGGGAPPAAPPPAGPPDAGRRGAGETRTGETAGRPPSGRPPAGGPEPAVQASPDPGAALRRMYVDTSPFSPAHLALNTEVLGPGRMLFGTDSPPLSVPLEDLIRMIEKLPVDRAAQQRILGGNAEALFDLRSRP
;
A
#
# COMPACT_ATOMS: atom_id res chain seq x y z
N MET A 1 -23.30 5.82 12.80
CA MET A 1 -21.98 6.46 12.80
C MET A 1 -21.38 6.28 11.42
N ILE A 2 -20.99 7.36 10.76
CA ILE A 2 -20.21 7.36 9.52
C ILE A 2 -18.74 7.53 9.89
N ILE A 3 -17.88 6.65 9.38
CA ILE A 3 -16.45 6.62 9.68
C ILE A 3 -15.69 6.75 8.36
N ASP A 4 -14.99 7.86 8.19
CA ASP A 4 -14.06 8.07 7.09
C ASP A 4 -12.69 7.48 7.44
N ILE A 5 -12.36 6.34 6.84
CA ILE A 5 -11.09 5.64 7.12
C ILE A 5 -9.90 6.21 6.32
N HIS A 6 -10.11 7.25 5.51
CA HIS A 6 -9.12 7.75 4.56
C HIS A 6 -9.10 9.28 4.53
N GLY A 7 -8.56 9.88 5.58
CA GLY A 7 -8.30 11.33 5.64
C GLY A 7 -6.81 11.67 5.68
N HIS A 8 -6.48 12.87 5.25
CA HIS A 8 -5.11 13.40 5.27
C HIS A 8 -5.05 14.77 5.94
N LEU A 9 -4.07 14.94 6.82
CA LEU A 9 -3.67 16.21 7.39
C LEU A 9 -2.15 16.27 7.45
N SER A 10 -1.60 17.47 7.39
CA SER A 10 -0.16 17.74 7.48
C SER A 10 0.12 18.76 8.59
N PRO A 11 1.25 18.64 9.29
CA PRO A 11 1.66 19.65 10.25
C PRO A 11 1.87 21.00 9.53
N PRO A 12 1.51 22.14 10.14
CA PRO A 12 1.67 23.46 9.51
C PRO A 12 3.08 23.73 8.96
N GLU A 13 4.10 23.24 9.66
CA GLU A 13 5.52 23.38 9.26
C GLU A 13 5.83 22.63 7.95
N ALA A 14 5.04 21.62 7.56
CA ALA A 14 5.22 20.93 6.30
C ALA A 14 4.86 21.82 5.09
N ALA A 15 3.90 22.74 5.24
CA ALA A 15 3.53 23.69 4.19
C ALA A 15 4.63 24.72 3.90
N GLU A 16 5.54 24.95 4.85
CA GLU A 16 6.74 25.79 4.63
C GLU A 16 7.81 25.06 3.80
N ARG A 17 7.78 23.72 3.83
CA ARG A 17 8.84 22.88 3.26
C ARG A 17 8.47 22.25 1.92
N PHE A 18 7.20 21.94 1.70
CA PHE A 18 6.74 21.17 0.55
C PHE A 18 5.52 21.80 -0.12
N PRO A 19 5.38 21.66 -1.45
CA PRO A 19 4.18 22.10 -2.15
C PRO A 19 2.99 21.24 -1.71
N MET A 20 1.96 21.88 -1.16
CA MET A 20 0.71 21.23 -0.79
C MET A 20 -0.49 22.19 -0.76
N PRO A 21 -1.71 21.68 -1.00
CA PRO A 21 -2.94 22.44 -0.79
C PRO A 21 -3.06 22.99 0.65
N PRO A 22 -3.51 24.25 0.85
CA PRO A 22 -3.71 24.81 2.19
C PRO A 22 -4.70 24.02 3.06
N SER A 23 -5.65 23.32 2.43
CA SER A 23 -6.64 22.48 3.10
C SER A 23 -6.03 21.33 3.91
N LEU A 24 -4.79 20.92 3.63
CA LEU A 24 -4.11 19.87 4.41
C LEU A 24 -3.63 20.34 5.78
N THR A 25 -3.47 21.64 5.96
CA THR A 25 -3.10 22.25 7.24
C THR A 25 -4.29 22.88 7.96
N ASP A 26 -5.45 22.94 7.31
CA ASP A 26 -6.69 23.51 7.85
C ASP A 26 -7.51 22.45 8.60
N VAL A 27 -7.11 22.19 9.85
CA VAL A 27 -7.78 21.21 10.73
C VAL A 27 -9.22 21.62 11.02
N ASP A 28 -9.46 22.88 11.37
CA ASP A 28 -10.79 23.35 11.78
C ASP A 28 -11.77 23.29 10.60
N GLY A 29 -11.34 23.70 9.40
CA GLY A 29 -12.13 23.57 8.18
C GLY A 29 -12.41 22.12 7.80
N MET A 30 -11.42 21.24 7.95
CA MET A 30 -11.54 19.80 7.72
C MET A 30 -12.61 19.16 8.63
N LEU A 31 -12.60 19.48 9.92
CA LEU A 31 -13.58 18.99 10.91
C LEU A 31 -14.97 19.59 10.68
N ALA A 32 -15.06 20.89 10.41
CA ALA A 32 -16.33 21.56 10.14
C ALA A 32 -17.04 20.98 8.91
N ALA A 33 -16.30 20.71 7.83
CA ALA A 33 -16.85 20.08 6.63
C ALA A 33 -17.38 18.66 6.90
N ARG A 34 -16.68 17.88 7.73
CA ARG A 34 -17.10 16.53 8.13
C ARG A 34 -18.35 16.53 8.99
N ALA A 35 -18.41 17.42 9.98
CA ALA A 35 -19.60 17.61 10.80
C ALA A 35 -20.81 18.01 9.96
N GLN A 36 -20.63 18.90 8.97
CA GLN A 36 -21.69 19.29 8.05
C GLN A 36 -22.19 18.13 7.18
N ALA A 37 -21.28 17.27 6.72
CA ALA A 37 -21.62 16.09 5.92
C ALA A 37 -22.17 14.92 6.76
N GLY A 38 -22.12 15.00 8.09
CA GLY A 38 -22.53 13.92 9.00
C GLY A 38 -21.50 12.80 9.16
N ILE A 39 -20.21 13.08 8.90
CA ILE A 39 -19.09 12.18 9.19
C ILE A 39 -18.70 12.37 10.65
N ASP A 40 -18.84 11.31 11.45
CA ASP A 40 -18.62 11.37 12.90
C ASP A 40 -17.14 11.24 13.26
N LEU A 41 -16.41 10.36 12.57
CA LEU A 41 -15.02 10.02 12.87
C LEU A 41 -14.19 9.94 11.58
N THR A 42 -12.96 10.45 11.62
CA THR A 42 -11.99 10.29 10.53
C THR A 42 -10.69 9.68 11.04
N ILE A 43 -10.18 8.67 10.34
CA ILE A 43 -8.84 8.14 10.55
C ILE A 43 -7.89 8.85 9.60
N ILE A 44 -6.97 9.64 10.18
CA ILE A 44 -6.00 10.43 9.44
C ILE A 44 -4.65 9.73 9.34
N GLY A 45 -3.96 9.90 8.23
CA GLY A 45 -2.60 9.38 8.04
C GLY A 45 -1.87 10.06 6.90
N SER A 46 -0.59 9.73 6.72
CA SER A 46 0.19 10.15 5.56
C SER A 46 0.92 8.94 4.97
N PRO A 47 0.69 8.59 3.70
CA PRO A 47 1.39 7.50 3.04
C PRO A 47 2.87 7.85 2.77
N VAL A 48 3.27 9.10 3.01
CA VAL A 48 4.64 9.58 2.88
C VAL A 48 5.22 10.01 4.22
N GLY A 49 4.60 9.64 5.35
CA GLY A 49 5.01 10.07 6.69
C GLY A 49 5.18 11.59 6.77
N ALA A 50 6.32 12.04 7.29
CA ALA A 50 6.70 13.45 7.38
C ALA A 50 7.24 14.05 6.05
N GLY A 51 7.07 13.34 4.94
CA GLY A 51 7.56 13.67 3.60
C GLY A 51 6.64 14.58 2.78
N ALA A 52 6.95 14.70 1.48
CA ALA A 52 6.18 15.46 0.52
C ALA A 52 5.19 14.54 -0.22
N MET A 53 3.94 14.97 -0.42
CA MET A 53 2.97 14.15 -1.17
C MET A 53 3.20 14.18 -2.68
N ALA A 54 3.97 15.14 -3.18
CA ALA A 54 4.36 15.25 -4.58
C ALA A 54 5.84 14.91 -4.77
N ARG A 55 6.23 14.60 -6.00
CA ARG A 55 7.64 14.45 -6.39
C ARG A 55 8.36 15.79 -6.22
N VAL A 56 9.24 15.88 -5.23
CA VAL A 56 10.09 17.06 -4.99
C VAL A 56 11.56 16.67 -5.24
N PRO A 57 12.28 17.35 -6.15
CA PRO A 57 13.68 17.04 -6.43
C PRO A 57 14.55 17.03 -5.16
N GLY A 58 15.31 15.95 -4.97
CA GLY A 58 16.20 15.79 -3.82
C GLY A 58 15.52 15.40 -2.50
N VAL A 59 14.20 15.21 -2.50
CA VAL A 59 13.45 14.72 -1.34
C VAL A 59 13.20 13.22 -1.50
N ASP A 60 13.76 12.44 -0.58
CA ASP A 60 13.46 11.02 -0.45
C ASP A 60 12.39 10.81 0.63
N ASN A 61 11.18 10.45 0.21
CA ASN A 61 10.07 10.19 1.12
C ASN A 61 10.21 8.89 1.91
N TYR A 62 11.13 8.01 1.56
CA TYR A 62 11.29 6.72 2.22
C TYR A 62 12.44 6.74 3.23
N ARG A 63 13.40 7.64 3.04
CA ARG A 63 14.47 7.92 4.01
C ARG A 63 14.02 8.93 5.07
N GLN A 64 13.36 8.43 6.10
CA GLN A 64 12.88 9.23 7.22
C GLN A 64 13.49 8.74 8.54
N PRO A 65 14.45 9.49 9.12
CA PRO A 65 15.01 9.15 10.42
C PRO A 65 13.93 9.05 11.48
N ARG A 66 14.09 8.10 12.41
CA ARG A 66 13.13 7.80 13.49
C ARG A 66 12.66 9.04 14.26
N ASP A 67 13.56 9.95 14.61
CA ASP A 67 13.20 11.18 15.34
C ASP A 67 12.27 12.10 14.54
N ARG A 68 12.42 12.15 13.20
CA ARG A 68 11.53 12.93 12.33
C ARG A 68 10.14 12.32 12.30
N LEU A 69 10.04 10.99 12.20
CA LEU A 69 8.75 10.29 12.25
C LEU A 69 8.10 10.44 13.62
N ARG A 70 8.87 10.30 14.71
CA ARG A 70 8.38 10.54 16.07
C ARG A 70 7.80 11.94 16.22
N GLY A 71 8.45 12.97 15.69
CA GLY A 71 7.91 14.34 15.70
C GLY A 71 6.58 14.47 14.94
N PHE A 72 6.48 13.86 13.76
CA PHE A 72 5.25 13.84 12.97
C PHE A 72 4.10 13.12 13.70
N HIS A 73 4.36 11.94 14.25
CA HIS A 73 3.33 11.20 15.00
C HIS A 73 3.00 11.85 16.34
N ALA A 74 3.94 12.49 17.02
CA ALA A 74 3.66 13.27 18.23
C ALA A 74 2.72 14.45 17.94
N TRP A 75 2.90 15.14 16.79
CA TRP A 75 1.97 16.16 16.34
C TRP A 75 0.57 15.58 16.06
N MET A 76 0.48 14.45 15.35
CA MET A 76 -0.80 13.77 15.09
C MET A 76 -1.49 13.36 16.39
N SER A 77 -0.77 12.75 17.33
CA SER A 77 -1.28 12.33 18.63
C SER A 77 -1.79 13.53 19.45
N GLY A 78 -1.03 14.63 19.47
CA GLY A 78 -1.45 15.87 20.10
C GLY A 78 -2.71 16.47 19.46
N LEU A 79 -2.89 16.32 18.14
CA LEU A 79 -4.12 16.72 17.46
C LEU A 79 -5.30 15.81 17.80
N ILE A 80 -5.10 14.49 17.76
CA ILE A 80 -6.13 13.49 18.09
C ILE A 80 -6.60 13.65 19.55
N THR A 81 -5.68 13.95 20.47
CA THR A 81 -6.00 14.23 21.88
C THR A 81 -6.91 15.45 22.04
N LYS A 82 -6.84 16.44 21.14
CA LYS A 82 -7.74 17.61 21.16
C LYS A 82 -9.13 17.29 20.62
N PHE A 83 -9.23 16.32 19.71
CA PHE A 83 -10.47 15.93 19.04
C PHE A 83 -10.71 14.42 19.10
N PRO A 84 -10.75 13.81 20.29
CA PRO A 84 -10.73 12.35 20.45
C PRO A 84 -12.03 11.70 19.94
N ASP A 85 -13.15 12.42 19.88
CA ASP A 85 -14.39 11.84 19.33
C ASP A 85 -14.45 11.91 17.80
N GLN A 86 -13.58 12.70 17.17
CA GLN A 86 -13.63 13.00 15.73
C GLN A 86 -12.42 12.48 14.95
N LEU A 87 -11.29 12.21 15.63
CA LEU A 87 -10.05 11.77 14.98
C LEU A 87 -9.47 10.48 15.58
N ARG A 88 -8.88 9.68 14.71
CA ARG A 88 -7.92 8.60 15.01
C ARG A 88 -6.77 8.67 14.00
N GLY A 89 -5.67 7.98 14.27
CA GLY A 89 -4.46 8.02 13.45
C GLY A 89 -4.06 6.68 12.85
N TYR A 90 -3.38 6.74 11.71
CA TYR A 90 -2.49 5.68 11.24
C TYR A 90 -1.03 6.02 11.58
N VAL A 91 -0.26 5.03 12.02
CA VAL A 91 1.20 5.14 12.05
C VAL A 91 1.74 4.90 10.64
N TYR A 92 2.62 5.78 10.17
CA TYR A 92 3.30 5.59 8.90
C TYR A 92 4.38 4.52 9.09
N ALA A 93 4.40 3.55 8.18
CA ALA A 93 5.43 2.51 8.17
C ALA A 93 5.97 2.32 6.75
N ASN A 94 7.27 2.53 6.58
CA ASN A 94 7.99 2.09 5.38
C ASN A 94 8.01 0.54 5.36
N PRO A 95 7.46 -0.10 4.31
CA PRO A 95 7.36 -1.55 4.25
C PRO A 95 8.72 -2.24 4.07
N PHE A 96 9.78 -1.48 3.75
CA PHE A 96 11.17 -1.95 3.67
C PHE A 96 12.09 -1.25 4.67
N GLY A 97 11.52 -0.69 5.74
CA GLY A 97 12.29 -0.12 6.85
C GLY A 97 13.18 -1.17 7.53
N ASP A 98 14.29 -0.71 8.08
CA ASP A 98 15.17 -1.54 8.91
C ASP A 98 14.59 -1.76 10.31
N ASP A 99 15.33 -2.51 11.14
CA ASP A 99 14.88 -2.85 12.49
C ASP A 99 14.65 -1.62 13.38
N ASP A 100 15.46 -0.55 13.23
CA ASP A 100 15.27 0.70 13.99
C ASP A 100 13.97 1.40 13.59
N HIS A 101 13.68 1.46 12.29
CA HIS A 101 12.42 1.99 11.79
C HIS A 101 11.22 1.19 12.31
N LEU A 102 11.25 -0.15 12.20
CA LEU A 102 10.15 -1.00 12.64
C LEU A 102 9.94 -0.99 14.16
N GLU A 103 11.00 -0.87 14.95
CA GLU A 103 10.88 -0.64 16.40
C GLU A 103 10.22 0.71 16.71
N GLY A 104 10.57 1.77 15.97
CA GLY A 104 9.89 3.07 16.09
C GLY A 104 8.40 3.01 15.75
N VAL A 105 8.02 2.22 14.75
CA VAL A 105 6.61 1.96 14.42
C VAL A 105 5.90 1.24 15.57
N ARG A 106 6.52 0.22 16.16
CA ARG A 106 5.97 -0.52 17.31
C ARG A 106 5.76 0.38 18.53
N GLU A 107 6.73 1.22 18.86
CA GLU A 107 6.59 2.19 19.96
C GLU A 107 5.44 3.17 19.72
N THR A 108 5.31 3.69 18.49
CA THR A 108 4.26 4.65 18.16
C THR A 108 2.87 4.01 18.19
N LEU A 109 2.75 2.74 17.79
CA LEU A 109 1.49 1.98 17.89
C LEU A 109 1.01 1.73 19.32
N ALA A 110 1.87 1.90 20.34
CA ALA A 110 1.45 1.79 21.73
C ALA A 110 0.58 2.97 22.19
N ASP A 111 0.59 4.09 21.45
CA ASP A 111 -0.29 5.22 21.69
C ASP A 111 -1.71 4.93 21.16
N PRO A 112 -2.76 4.98 22.02
CA PRO A 112 -4.14 4.67 21.63
C PRO A 112 -4.73 5.61 20.57
N ALA A 113 -4.09 6.76 20.31
CA ALA A 113 -4.47 7.63 19.20
C ALA A 113 -4.39 6.90 17.85
N PHE A 114 -3.51 5.89 17.72
CA PHE A 114 -3.29 5.17 16.49
C PHE A 114 -4.00 3.81 16.45
N VAL A 115 -4.77 3.58 15.40
CA VAL A 115 -5.63 2.39 15.24
C VAL A 115 -5.20 1.48 14.10
N GLY A 116 -4.22 1.91 13.31
CA GLY A 116 -3.76 1.20 12.12
C GLY A 116 -2.38 1.65 11.65
N LEU A 117 -1.92 1.01 10.59
CA LEU A 117 -0.75 1.40 9.82
C LEU A 117 -1.18 2.00 8.48
N ILE A 118 -0.41 2.96 7.97
CA ILE A 118 -0.47 3.41 6.58
C ILE A 118 0.90 3.23 5.93
N THR A 119 0.90 2.65 4.74
CA THR A 119 2.11 2.32 3.99
C THR A 119 1.90 2.61 2.50
N THR A 120 2.96 2.46 1.72
CA THR A 120 2.92 2.64 0.26
C THR A 120 2.79 1.30 -0.48
N SER A 121 2.16 1.30 -1.65
CA SER A 121 2.08 0.14 -2.56
C SER A 121 3.39 -0.16 -3.30
N SER A 122 4.33 0.79 -3.31
CA SER A 122 5.70 0.60 -3.76
C SER A 122 6.67 1.59 -3.11
N VAL A 123 7.95 1.22 -3.03
CA VAL A 123 9.05 2.04 -2.51
C VAL A 123 10.20 1.98 -3.50
N HIS A 124 10.61 3.14 -4.04
CA HIS A 124 11.63 3.22 -5.11
C HIS A 124 11.39 2.24 -6.28
N GLY A 125 10.12 2.03 -6.63
CA GLY A 125 9.71 1.12 -7.69
C GLY A 125 9.69 -0.37 -7.30
N GLU A 126 10.04 -0.72 -6.08
CA GLU A 126 9.92 -2.08 -5.56
C GLU A 126 8.54 -2.30 -4.94
N LEU A 127 7.84 -3.34 -5.39
CA LEU A 127 6.47 -3.70 -4.97
C LEU A 127 6.49 -4.58 -3.71
N LEU A 128 5.39 -4.54 -2.95
CA LEU A 128 5.24 -5.27 -1.67
C LEU A 128 5.07 -6.79 -1.82
N GLY A 129 5.24 -7.35 -3.03
CA GLY A 129 5.45 -8.79 -3.22
C GLY A 129 6.87 -9.24 -2.85
N SER A 130 7.80 -8.31 -2.66
CA SER A 130 9.20 -8.58 -2.33
C SER A 130 9.36 -9.23 -0.94
N PRO A 131 10.23 -10.24 -0.78
CA PRO A 131 10.60 -10.79 0.52
C PRO A 131 11.10 -9.76 1.54
N ARG A 132 11.57 -8.59 1.08
CA ARG A 132 11.95 -7.48 1.97
C ARG A 132 10.80 -6.92 2.80
N ALA A 133 9.54 -7.12 2.38
CA ALA A 133 8.36 -6.71 3.13
C ALA A 133 8.03 -7.66 4.30
N ASP A 134 8.76 -8.76 4.47
CA ASP A 134 8.42 -9.81 5.43
C ASP A 134 8.34 -9.30 6.87
N SER A 135 9.38 -8.60 7.33
CA SER A 135 9.43 -8.05 8.70
C SER A 135 8.32 -7.03 8.96
N PHE A 136 7.95 -6.25 7.93
CA PHE A 136 6.83 -5.31 8.03
C PHE A 136 5.48 -6.05 8.18
N PHE A 137 5.21 -7.05 7.35
CA PHE A 137 3.96 -7.82 7.45
C PHE A 137 3.90 -8.66 8.72
N ALA A 138 5.03 -9.19 9.19
CA ALA A 138 5.14 -9.85 10.49
C ALA A 138 4.73 -8.90 11.62
N LEU A 139 5.29 -7.68 11.66
CA LEU A 139 4.94 -6.65 12.65
C LEU A 139 3.45 -6.30 12.58
N ALA A 140 2.91 -6.07 11.37
CA ALA A 140 1.49 -5.72 11.21
C ALA A 140 0.56 -6.84 11.69
N ALA A 141 0.92 -8.09 11.44
CA ALA A 141 0.17 -9.26 11.89
C ALA A 141 0.27 -9.46 13.41
N GLU A 142 1.45 -9.28 14.00
CA GLU A 142 1.69 -9.35 15.45
C GLU A 142 0.93 -8.25 16.19
N ALA A 143 1.01 -7.02 15.71
CA ALA A 143 0.31 -5.87 16.28
C ALA A 143 -1.22 -5.99 16.19
N GLY A 144 -1.72 -6.84 15.27
CA GLY A 144 -3.14 -7.06 15.09
C GLY A 144 -3.86 -5.74 14.81
N VAL A 145 -3.32 -4.90 13.93
CA VAL A 145 -3.92 -3.63 13.44
C VAL A 145 -4.11 -3.68 11.91
N PRO A 146 -5.09 -2.96 11.34
CA PRO A 146 -5.25 -2.91 9.89
C PRO A 146 -4.15 -2.07 9.22
N VAL A 147 -3.82 -2.41 7.97
CA VAL A 147 -2.83 -1.68 7.15
C VAL A 147 -3.51 -1.08 5.93
N MET A 148 -3.50 0.25 5.82
CA MET A 148 -3.84 0.96 4.61
C MET A 148 -2.65 0.94 3.64
N VAL A 149 -2.81 0.30 2.49
CA VAL A 149 -1.86 0.29 1.38
C VAL A 149 -2.28 1.38 0.41
N HIS A 150 -1.47 2.43 0.32
CA HIS A 150 -1.77 3.64 -0.41
C HIS A 150 -0.74 3.88 -1.53
N ALA A 151 -1.10 4.62 -2.57
CA ALA A 151 -0.13 5.02 -3.59
C ALA A 151 1.02 5.86 -2.99
N PRO A 152 2.26 5.70 -3.47
CA PRO A 152 3.36 6.58 -3.11
C PRO A 152 3.27 7.95 -3.80
N ALA A 153 4.10 8.91 -3.37
CA ALA A 153 4.32 10.16 -4.10
C ALA A 153 4.98 9.96 -5.47
N GLU A 154 5.64 8.81 -5.68
CA GLU A 154 6.30 8.45 -6.94
C GLU A 154 5.81 7.08 -7.43
N PRO A 155 4.61 7.02 -8.05
CA PRO A 155 4.04 5.77 -8.53
C PRO A 155 4.87 5.14 -9.65
N ILE A 156 4.95 3.81 -9.67
CA ILE A 156 5.56 3.04 -10.76
C ILE A 156 4.87 3.36 -12.08
N GLY A 157 5.65 3.48 -13.16
CA GLY A 157 5.15 3.77 -14.50
C GLY A 157 4.92 5.27 -14.76
N THR A 158 5.31 6.13 -13.82
CA THR A 158 5.24 7.60 -13.96
C THR A 158 6.61 8.27 -14.08
N GLU A 159 7.68 7.49 -14.26
CA GLU A 159 9.07 7.98 -14.28
C GLU A 159 9.32 8.96 -15.43
N ARG A 160 8.53 8.86 -16.51
CA ARG A 160 8.59 9.73 -17.68
C ARG A 160 7.35 10.61 -17.86
N VAL A 161 6.55 10.76 -16.81
CA VAL A 161 5.32 11.57 -16.83
C VAL A 161 5.51 12.81 -15.98
N GLU A 162 5.43 13.98 -16.61
CA GLU A 162 5.50 15.27 -15.92
C GLU A 162 4.11 15.83 -15.56
N ASN A 163 3.05 15.35 -16.20
CA ASN A 163 1.69 15.83 -15.95
C ASN A 163 1.19 15.34 -14.58
N ILE A 164 1.10 16.25 -13.61
CA ILE A 164 0.68 15.95 -12.24
C ILE A 164 -0.73 15.36 -12.19
N ALA A 165 -1.69 15.88 -12.97
CA ALA A 165 -3.05 15.34 -12.98
C ALA A 165 -3.09 13.87 -13.45
N PHE A 166 -2.24 13.49 -14.40
CA PHE A 166 -2.08 12.08 -14.78
C PHE A 166 -1.50 11.25 -13.64
N VAL A 167 -0.44 11.74 -12.97
CA VAL A 167 0.18 11.03 -11.85
C VAL A 167 -0.84 10.79 -10.73
N GLU A 168 -1.60 11.83 -10.36
CA GLU A 168 -2.61 11.78 -9.30
C GLU A 168 -3.77 10.85 -9.65
N GLN A 169 -4.34 10.96 -10.86
CA GLN A 169 -5.59 10.26 -11.19
C GLN A 169 -5.38 8.87 -11.81
N ILE A 170 -4.26 8.66 -12.52
CA ILE A 170 -4.00 7.42 -13.27
C ILE A 170 -2.79 6.68 -12.69
N GLY A 171 -1.69 7.39 -12.44
CA GLY A 171 -0.44 6.80 -11.93
C GLY A 171 -0.63 6.11 -10.57
N ARG A 172 -1.18 6.85 -9.59
CA ARG A 172 -1.48 6.33 -8.25
C ARG A 172 -2.45 5.15 -8.28
N PHE A 173 -3.51 5.25 -9.08
CA PHE A 173 -4.47 4.15 -9.28
C PHE A 173 -3.79 2.89 -9.83
N GLY A 174 -2.91 3.05 -10.83
CA GLY A 174 -2.13 1.96 -11.41
C GLY A 174 -1.16 1.33 -10.42
N ASP A 175 -0.46 2.13 -9.62
CA ASP A 175 0.49 1.64 -8.61
C ASP A 175 -0.20 0.84 -7.51
N VAL A 176 -1.34 1.33 -6.97
CA VAL A 176 -2.14 0.56 -6.00
C VAL A 176 -2.63 -0.76 -6.61
N THR A 177 -3.06 -0.74 -7.87
CA THR A 177 -3.46 -1.97 -8.59
C THR A 177 -2.32 -2.99 -8.61
N MET A 178 -1.11 -2.56 -8.98
CA MET A 178 0.07 -3.44 -9.04
C MET A 178 0.50 -3.90 -7.65
N GLY A 179 0.54 -3.02 -6.66
CA GLY A 179 0.92 -3.32 -5.28
C GLY A 179 0.01 -4.37 -4.66
N MET A 180 -1.30 -4.15 -4.72
CA MET A 180 -2.29 -5.09 -4.18
C MET A 180 -2.25 -6.45 -4.90
N ALA A 181 -2.06 -6.45 -6.23
CA ALA A 181 -1.86 -7.69 -6.98
C ALA A 181 -0.61 -8.45 -6.52
N MET A 182 0.53 -7.76 -6.37
CA MET A 182 1.78 -8.40 -5.95
C MET A 182 1.72 -8.94 -4.53
N ILE A 183 1.03 -8.25 -3.61
CA ILE A 183 0.76 -8.76 -2.27
C ILE A 183 -0.05 -10.06 -2.35
N ALA A 184 -1.09 -10.11 -3.20
CA ALA A 184 -1.90 -11.30 -3.38
C ALA A 184 -1.09 -12.49 -3.95
N PHE A 185 -0.16 -12.23 -4.87
CA PHE A 185 0.73 -13.27 -5.42
C PHE A 185 1.79 -13.77 -4.43
N ALA A 186 2.26 -12.91 -3.54
CA ALA A 186 3.35 -13.25 -2.63
C ALA A 186 2.93 -14.19 -1.48
N GLY A 187 1.62 -14.41 -1.28
CA GLY A 187 1.13 -15.32 -0.25
C GLY A 187 1.24 -14.78 1.18
N TRP A 188 1.39 -13.46 1.37
CA TRP A 188 1.50 -12.85 2.69
C TRP A 188 0.31 -13.15 3.59
N LEU A 189 -0.89 -13.18 3.03
CA LEU A 189 -2.12 -13.49 3.76
C LEU A 189 -2.18 -14.97 4.19
N ASP A 190 -1.48 -15.87 3.51
CA ASP A 190 -1.37 -17.28 3.90
C ASP A 190 -0.30 -17.46 4.97
N LYS A 191 0.84 -16.76 4.83
CA LYS A 191 1.92 -16.72 5.83
C LYS A 191 1.47 -16.05 7.14
N TYR A 192 0.69 -14.98 7.05
CA TYR A 192 0.18 -14.20 8.17
C TYR A 192 -1.37 -14.12 8.13
N PRO A 193 -2.08 -15.14 8.62
CA PRO A 193 -3.53 -15.21 8.52
C PRO A 193 -4.30 -14.06 9.19
N GLY A 194 -3.71 -13.47 10.23
CA GLY A 194 -4.27 -12.33 10.97
C GLY A 194 -4.07 -10.96 10.30
N LEU A 195 -3.34 -10.91 9.18
CA LEU A 195 -3.07 -9.66 8.46
C LEU A 195 -4.36 -9.10 7.84
N ARG A 196 -4.59 -7.80 8.02
CA ARG A 196 -5.78 -7.09 7.55
C ARG A 196 -5.35 -5.92 6.69
N LEU A 197 -5.51 -6.06 5.38
CA LEU A 197 -5.04 -5.10 4.39
C LEU A 197 -6.22 -4.34 3.77
N ILE A 198 -6.05 -3.04 3.59
CA ILE A 198 -7.00 -2.13 2.96
C ILE A 198 -6.31 -1.52 1.73
N GLY A 199 -6.87 -1.70 0.55
CA GLY A 199 -6.41 -0.99 -0.65
C GLY A 199 -7.08 0.37 -0.75
N ALA A 200 -6.28 1.44 -0.80
CA ALA A 200 -6.75 2.79 -1.07
C ALA A 200 -7.37 2.89 -2.48
N THR A 201 -8.19 3.92 -2.73
CA THR A 201 -8.77 4.21 -4.06
C THR A 201 -9.51 3.00 -4.64
N GLY A 202 -10.31 2.34 -3.80
CA GLY A 202 -11.07 1.14 -4.15
C GLY A 202 -10.23 -0.10 -4.39
N GLY A 203 -8.96 -0.08 -3.98
CA GLY A 203 -7.98 -1.12 -4.30
C GLY A 203 -7.46 -1.05 -5.73
N GLY A 204 -7.52 0.11 -6.40
CA GLY A 204 -7.15 0.23 -7.80
C GLY A 204 -8.09 -0.59 -8.70
N ALA A 205 -7.58 -1.28 -9.71
CA ALA A 205 -8.40 -2.07 -10.63
C ALA A 205 -8.69 -3.49 -10.12
N MET A 206 -8.41 -3.84 -8.86
CA MET A 206 -8.39 -5.23 -8.40
C MET A 206 -9.69 -6.00 -8.64
N ALA A 207 -10.86 -5.36 -8.54
CA ALA A 207 -12.13 -6.02 -8.82
C ALA A 207 -12.36 -6.35 -10.31
N LEU A 208 -11.60 -5.75 -11.24
CA LEU A 208 -11.60 -6.11 -12.67
C LEU A 208 -10.67 -7.29 -12.99
N LEU A 209 -9.83 -7.71 -12.03
CA LEU A 209 -8.72 -8.63 -12.25
C LEU A 209 -8.88 -10.07 -11.72
N PRO A 210 -9.96 -10.55 -11.07
CA PRO A 210 -10.00 -11.92 -10.52
C PRO A 210 -9.56 -13.03 -11.49
N GLU A 211 -10.09 -13.04 -12.72
CA GLU A 211 -9.77 -14.05 -13.74
C GLU A 211 -8.34 -13.89 -14.26
N ARG A 212 -7.85 -12.64 -14.35
CA ARG A 212 -6.47 -12.36 -14.75
C ARG A 212 -5.47 -12.84 -13.71
N LEU A 213 -5.75 -12.61 -12.43
CA LEU A 213 -4.94 -13.10 -11.31
C LEU A 213 -4.89 -14.63 -11.31
N GLN A 214 -6.04 -15.27 -11.48
CA GLN A 214 -6.12 -16.73 -11.56
C GLN A 214 -5.35 -17.29 -12.76
N MET A 215 -5.48 -16.66 -13.93
CA MET A 215 -4.75 -17.05 -15.13
C MET A 215 -3.24 -16.89 -14.97
N ALA A 216 -2.79 -15.81 -14.32
CA ALA A 216 -1.38 -15.57 -14.04
C ALA A 216 -0.80 -16.56 -13.02
N ALA A 217 -1.57 -16.97 -12.00
CA ALA A 217 -1.17 -17.98 -11.04
C ALA A 217 -1.09 -19.40 -11.64
N ARG A 218 -1.83 -19.67 -12.72
CA ARG A 218 -1.90 -20.99 -13.37
C ARG A 218 -1.80 -20.85 -14.89
N PRO A 219 -0.61 -20.48 -15.43
CA PRO A 219 -0.46 -20.19 -16.85
C PRO A 219 -0.57 -21.48 -17.68
N ARG A 220 -1.68 -21.61 -18.43
CA ARG A 220 -1.97 -22.80 -19.27
C ARG A 220 -0.96 -23.02 -20.39
N HIS A 221 -0.42 -21.93 -20.95
CA HIS A 221 0.46 -21.96 -22.12
C HIS A 221 1.94 -22.08 -21.77
N TRP A 222 2.32 -21.82 -20.52
CA TRP A 222 3.72 -21.86 -20.07
C TRP A 222 4.11 -23.17 -19.39
N GLY A 223 3.19 -24.14 -19.25
CA GLY A 223 3.48 -25.56 -19.00
C GLY A 223 4.57 -25.86 -17.97
N GLY A 224 4.65 -25.12 -16.85
CA GLY A 224 5.69 -25.32 -15.83
C GLY A 224 7.13 -25.06 -16.29
N GLY A 225 7.34 -24.52 -17.49
CA GLY A 225 8.66 -24.11 -17.97
C GLY A 225 9.07 -22.82 -17.25
N ALA A 226 10.16 -22.88 -16.49
CA ALA A 226 10.79 -21.66 -16.01
C ALA A 226 11.09 -20.74 -17.21
N PRO A 227 10.84 -19.43 -17.11
CA PRO A 227 11.38 -18.49 -18.10
C PRO A 227 12.90 -18.72 -18.21
N PRO A 228 13.49 -18.59 -19.41
CA PRO A 228 14.94 -18.70 -19.55
C PRO A 228 15.61 -17.77 -18.54
N ALA A 229 16.63 -18.27 -17.85
CA ALA A 229 17.37 -17.50 -16.86
C ALA A 229 17.75 -16.15 -17.45
N ALA A 230 17.51 -15.07 -16.69
CA ALA A 230 17.92 -13.74 -17.09
C ALA A 230 19.42 -13.78 -17.43
N PRO A 231 19.85 -13.18 -18.55
CA PRO A 231 21.27 -13.04 -18.82
C PRO A 231 21.92 -12.34 -17.61
N PRO A 232 23.15 -12.73 -17.22
CA PRO A 232 23.84 -12.06 -16.14
C PRO A 232 23.84 -10.55 -16.41
N PRO A 233 23.73 -9.70 -15.36
CA PRO A 233 23.77 -8.26 -15.53
C PRO A 233 25.02 -7.92 -16.34
N ALA A 234 24.83 -7.12 -17.40
CA ALA A 234 25.95 -6.64 -18.19
C ALA A 234 26.95 -6.02 -17.22
N GLY A 235 28.17 -6.57 -17.18
CA GLY A 235 29.26 -5.98 -16.42
C GLY A 235 29.40 -4.50 -16.80
N PRO A 236 29.96 -3.66 -15.92
CA PRO A 236 30.16 -2.25 -16.21
C PRO A 236 30.84 -2.11 -17.58
N PRO A 237 30.41 -1.14 -18.42
CA PRO A 237 30.96 -0.98 -19.76
C PRO A 237 32.49 -0.87 -19.67
N ASP A 238 33.16 -1.79 -20.35
CA ASP A 238 34.62 -1.88 -20.39
C ASP A 238 35.16 -0.53 -20.88
N ALA A 239 35.79 0.21 -19.96
CA ALA A 239 36.45 1.46 -20.27
C ALA A 239 37.61 1.15 -21.21
N GLY A 240 37.35 1.33 -22.50
CA GLY A 240 38.23 0.93 -23.59
C GLY A 240 39.70 1.24 -23.33
N ARG A 241 40.48 0.20 -23.05
CA ARG A 241 41.93 0.23 -23.21
C ARG A 241 42.25 0.08 -24.69
N ARG A 242 42.62 1.20 -25.32
CA ARG A 242 43.36 1.22 -26.58
C ARG A 242 44.66 0.43 -26.38
N GLY A 243 44.93 -0.50 -27.30
CA GLY A 243 45.94 -1.53 -27.14
C GLY A 243 47.37 -1.15 -27.50
N ALA A 244 48.26 -2.09 -27.25
CA ALA A 244 49.30 -2.59 -28.15
C ALA A 244 50.17 -3.61 -27.38
N GLY A 245 50.55 -4.72 -28.01
CA GLY A 245 51.62 -5.59 -27.50
C GLY A 245 51.33 -7.08 -27.67
N GLU A 246 51.87 -7.65 -28.74
CA GLU A 246 51.91 -9.07 -29.07
C GLU A 246 52.58 -9.93 -27.97
N THR A 247 52.17 -11.19 -27.83
CA THR A 247 53.03 -12.38 -28.09
C THR A 247 52.26 -13.69 -27.85
N ARG A 248 52.51 -14.65 -28.74
CA ARG A 248 52.05 -16.04 -28.72
C ARG A 248 52.93 -16.90 -27.81
N THR A 249 52.30 -17.78 -27.03
CA THR A 249 52.61 -19.20 -26.72
C THR A 249 51.41 -19.67 -25.86
N GLY A 250 50.85 -20.87 -25.84
CA GLY A 250 51.26 -22.23 -26.17
C GLY A 250 50.46 -23.13 -25.20
N GLU A 251 49.91 -24.24 -25.70
CA GLU A 251 49.58 -25.48 -24.96
C GLU A 251 48.26 -25.68 -24.18
N THR A 252 47.56 -26.70 -24.69
CA THR A 252 46.88 -27.83 -24.02
C THR A 252 45.47 -27.67 -23.45
N ALA A 253 44.56 -28.41 -24.12
CA ALA A 253 43.20 -28.70 -23.72
C ALA A 253 43.15 -29.74 -22.58
N GLY A 254 42.49 -29.38 -21.48
CA GLY A 254 42.08 -30.29 -20.41
C GLY A 254 40.55 -30.42 -20.40
N ARG A 255 40.05 -31.63 -20.64
CA ARG A 255 38.62 -32.00 -20.63
C ARG A 255 38.20 -32.26 -19.16
N PRO A 256 37.08 -31.71 -18.65
CA PRO A 256 36.64 -32.04 -17.29
C PRO A 256 35.96 -33.42 -17.25
N PRO A 257 36.02 -34.15 -16.13
CA PRO A 257 35.45 -35.49 -16.02
C PRO A 257 33.92 -35.44 -15.93
N SER A 258 33.28 -36.39 -16.62
CA SER A 258 31.84 -36.65 -16.54
C SER A 258 31.50 -37.35 -15.21
N GLY A 259 31.13 -36.58 -14.19
CA GLY A 259 30.54 -37.08 -12.96
C GLY A 259 29.01 -37.19 -13.09
N ARG A 260 28.47 -38.38 -12.82
CA ARG A 260 27.02 -38.63 -12.71
C ARG A 260 26.50 -37.93 -11.43
N PRO A 261 25.41 -37.14 -11.47
CA PRO A 261 24.89 -36.53 -10.25
C PRO A 261 24.35 -37.61 -9.30
N PRO A 262 24.51 -37.44 -7.97
CA PRO A 262 23.99 -38.39 -6.99
C PRO A 262 22.46 -38.44 -7.03
N ALA A 263 21.90 -39.61 -6.70
CA ALA A 263 20.47 -39.87 -6.66
C ALA A 263 19.77 -38.92 -5.67
N GLY A 264 18.64 -38.35 -6.11
CA GLY A 264 17.89 -37.32 -5.40
C GLY A 264 17.41 -37.77 -4.02
N GLY A 265 17.63 -36.90 -3.03
CA GLY A 265 16.90 -36.95 -1.76
C GLY A 265 15.40 -36.69 -1.98
N PRO A 266 14.57 -36.90 -0.94
CA PRO A 266 13.13 -36.71 -1.04
C PRO A 266 12.83 -35.29 -1.57
N GLU A 267 12.02 -35.21 -2.63
CA GLU A 267 11.58 -33.92 -3.17
C GLU A 267 10.92 -33.12 -2.04
N PRO A 268 11.28 -31.84 -1.85
CA PRO A 268 10.61 -31.00 -0.88
C PRO A 268 9.12 -30.99 -1.22
N ALA A 269 8.27 -31.19 -0.21
CA ALA A 269 6.83 -31.11 -0.35
C ALA A 269 6.50 -29.81 -1.09
N VAL A 270 5.87 -29.93 -2.27
CA VAL A 270 5.51 -28.79 -3.11
C VAL A 270 4.63 -27.87 -2.28
N GLN A 271 5.19 -26.73 -1.83
CA GLN A 271 4.40 -25.67 -1.22
C GLN A 271 3.32 -25.28 -2.23
N ALA A 272 2.05 -25.36 -1.83
CA ALA A 272 0.96 -24.95 -2.68
C ALA A 272 1.19 -23.49 -3.09
N SER A 273 1.19 -23.21 -4.39
CA SER A 273 1.32 -21.84 -4.89
C SER A 273 0.18 -21.00 -4.33
N PRO A 274 0.43 -19.75 -3.87
CA PRO A 274 -0.59 -18.86 -3.35
C PRO A 274 -1.79 -18.74 -4.30
N ASP A 275 -3.00 -18.63 -3.75
CA ASP A 275 -4.22 -18.34 -4.53
C ASP A 275 -4.51 -16.83 -4.47
N PRO A 276 -4.06 -16.02 -5.45
CA PRO A 276 -4.26 -14.58 -5.42
C PRO A 276 -5.75 -14.19 -5.51
N GLY A 277 -6.60 -15.04 -6.09
CA GLY A 277 -8.04 -14.81 -6.12
C GLY A 277 -8.68 -14.98 -4.74
N ALA A 278 -8.23 -15.98 -3.98
CA ALA A 278 -8.64 -16.14 -2.59
C ALA A 278 -8.10 -15.02 -1.69
N ALA A 279 -6.85 -14.60 -1.90
CA ALA A 279 -6.23 -13.48 -1.19
C ALA A 279 -7.02 -12.18 -1.39
N LEU A 280 -7.41 -11.85 -2.63
CA LEU A 280 -8.22 -10.67 -2.95
C LEU A 280 -9.53 -10.61 -2.14
N ARG A 281 -10.24 -11.73 -1.96
CA ARG A 281 -11.50 -11.77 -1.19
C ARG A 281 -11.32 -11.56 0.32
N ARG A 282 -10.08 -11.64 0.81
CA ARG A 282 -9.72 -11.39 2.21
C ARG A 282 -9.31 -9.93 2.45
N MET A 283 -8.98 -9.19 1.41
CA MET A 283 -8.60 -7.78 1.49
C MET A 283 -9.84 -6.88 1.56
N TYR A 284 -9.65 -5.71 2.15
CA TYR A 284 -10.62 -4.63 2.18
C TYR A 284 -10.25 -3.56 1.16
N VAL A 285 -11.20 -2.71 0.82
CA VAL A 285 -10.99 -1.53 -0.04
C VAL A 285 -11.74 -0.33 0.53
N ASP A 286 -11.22 0.87 0.30
CA ASP A 286 -11.96 2.09 0.59
C ASP A 286 -13.01 2.41 -0.50
N THR A 287 -13.68 3.55 -0.37
CA THR A 287 -14.65 4.06 -1.36
C THR A 287 -14.21 5.35 -2.05
N SER A 288 -12.91 5.68 -2.08
CA SER A 288 -12.41 6.92 -2.68
C SER A 288 -12.16 6.95 -4.21
N PRO A 289 -12.32 5.90 -5.05
CA PRO A 289 -12.08 6.02 -6.49
C PRO A 289 -13.11 6.89 -7.24
N PHE A 290 -14.08 7.48 -6.53
CA PHE A 290 -15.13 8.36 -7.03
C PHE A 290 -15.84 7.88 -8.31
N SER A 291 -16.17 6.59 -8.37
CA SER A 291 -16.91 5.99 -9.49
C SER A 291 -17.98 5.02 -8.98
N PRO A 292 -19.28 5.32 -9.14
CA PRO A 292 -20.36 4.41 -8.73
C PRO A 292 -20.27 3.04 -9.40
N ALA A 293 -19.82 2.99 -10.66
CA ALA A 293 -19.63 1.74 -11.38
C ALA A 293 -18.52 0.88 -10.76
N HIS A 294 -17.43 1.52 -10.34
CA HIS A 294 -16.35 0.82 -9.64
C HIS A 294 -16.83 0.31 -8.28
N LEU A 295 -17.54 1.13 -7.49
CA LEU A 295 -18.05 0.69 -6.19
C LEU A 295 -19.09 -0.44 -6.31
N ALA A 296 -19.92 -0.43 -7.35
CA ALA A 296 -20.83 -1.53 -7.65
C ALA A 296 -20.07 -2.83 -7.97
N LEU A 297 -18.98 -2.74 -8.74
CA LEU A 297 -18.13 -3.90 -9.03
C LEU A 297 -17.40 -4.40 -7.79
N ASN A 298 -16.88 -3.51 -6.93
CA ASN A 298 -16.29 -3.90 -5.65
C ASN A 298 -17.31 -4.63 -4.77
N THR A 299 -18.55 -4.16 -4.76
CA THR A 299 -19.66 -4.83 -4.06
C THR A 299 -19.90 -6.23 -4.61
N GLU A 300 -19.94 -6.39 -5.93
CA GLU A 300 -20.17 -7.66 -6.60
C GLU A 300 -19.04 -8.67 -6.34
N VAL A 301 -17.79 -8.23 -6.46
CA VAL A 301 -16.61 -9.10 -6.46
C VAL A 301 -16.09 -9.38 -5.04
N LEU A 302 -16.06 -8.36 -4.18
CA LEU A 302 -15.52 -8.45 -2.81
C LEU A 302 -16.61 -8.65 -1.76
N GLY A 303 -17.83 -8.21 -2.07
CA GLY A 303 -18.94 -8.14 -1.13
C GLY A 303 -18.93 -6.86 -0.29
N PRO A 304 -20.11 -6.38 0.15
CA PRO A 304 -20.22 -5.13 0.93
C PRO A 304 -19.55 -5.21 2.31
N GLY A 305 -19.20 -6.40 2.80
CA GLY A 305 -18.43 -6.58 4.05
C GLY A 305 -16.94 -6.26 3.92
N ARG A 306 -16.43 -6.05 2.69
CA ARG A 306 -15.03 -5.71 2.40
C ARG A 306 -14.83 -4.25 1.99
N MET A 307 -15.88 -3.46 1.96
CA MET A 307 -15.82 -2.05 1.59
C MET A 307 -15.90 -1.17 2.84
N LEU A 308 -15.06 -0.14 2.88
CA LEU A 308 -14.95 0.81 3.99
C LEU A 308 -15.13 2.22 3.43
N PHE A 309 -15.99 3.04 4.04
CA PHE A 309 -16.14 4.42 3.61
C PHE A 309 -14.84 5.20 3.80
N GLY A 310 -14.38 5.84 2.73
CA GLY A 310 -13.14 6.62 2.71
C GLY A 310 -13.25 7.74 1.70
N THR A 311 -12.68 8.90 2.03
CA THR A 311 -12.83 10.13 1.25
C THR A 311 -11.58 10.53 0.46
N ASP A 312 -10.39 10.12 0.90
CA ASP A 312 -9.10 10.67 0.41
C ASP A 312 -9.09 12.21 0.46
N SER A 313 -9.82 12.79 1.42
CA SER A 313 -9.90 14.25 1.59
C SER A 313 -8.70 14.74 2.42
N PRO A 314 -8.14 15.92 2.08
CA PRO A 314 -8.54 16.83 0.99
C PRO A 314 -7.89 16.63 -0.41
N PRO A 315 -6.91 15.72 -0.67
CA PRO A 315 -6.40 15.50 -2.03
C PRO A 315 -7.50 15.26 -3.08
N LEU A 316 -8.46 14.38 -2.76
CA LEU A 316 -9.66 14.23 -3.56
C LEU A 316 -10.65 15.36 -3.24
N SER A 317 -10.70 16.35 -4.13
CA SER A 317 -11.54 17.54 -3.99
C SER A 317 -12.97 17.33 -4.48
N VAL A 318 -13.65 16.32 -3.92
CA VAL A 318 -15.06 16.00 -4.19
C VAL A 318 -15.91 16.37 -2.97
N PRO A 319 -17.14 16.90 -3.13
CA PRO A 319 -18.05 17.14 -2.01
C PRO A 319 -18.30 15.86 -1.20
N LEU A 320 -18.15 15.94 0.13
CA LEU A 320 -18.27 14.78 1.02
C LEU A 320 -19.66 14.13 0.95
N GLU A 321 -20.70 14.93 0.78
CA GLU A 321 -22.09 14.47 0.63
C GLU A 321 -22.27 13.66 -0.66
N ASP A 322 -21.52 13.95 -1.72
CA ASP A 322 -21.58 13.16 -2.96
C ASP A 322 -20.95 11.78 -2.77
N LEU A 323 -19.87 11.68 -2.00
CA LEU A 323 -19.27 10.39 -1.63
C LEU A 323 -20.24 9.54 -0.81
N ILE A 324 -20.96 10.14 0.15
CA ILE A 324 -21.99 9.44 0.93
C ILE A 324 -23.16 9.01 0.02
N ARG A 325 -23.66 9.91 -0.83
CA ARG A 325 -24.74 9.63 -1.79
C ARG A 325 -24.38 8.51 -2.77
N MET A 326 -23.10 8.32 -3.09
CA MET A 326 -22.67 7.19 -3.92
C MET A 326 -22.90 5.85 -3.21
N ILE A 327 -22.66 5.77 -1.90
CA ILE A 327 -22.91 4.55 -1.12
C ILE A 327 -24.41 4.27 -1.02
N GLU A 328 -25.22 5.31 -0.82
CA GLU A 328 -26.69 5.20 -0.74
C GLU A 328 -27.33 4.70 -2.06
N LYS A 329 -26.64 4.90 -3.19
CA LYS A 329 -27.09 4.46 -4.53
C LYS A 329 -26.56 3.08 -4.93
N LEU A 330 -25.73 2.43 -4.12
CA LEU A 330 -25.27 1.08 -4.41
C LEU A 330 -26.44 0.09 -4.41
N PRO A 331 -26.41 -0.94 -5.29
CA PRO A 331 -27.46 -1.95 -5.39
C PRO A 331 -27.39 -2.98 -4.24
N VAL A 332 -27.44 -2.51 -3.00
CA VAL A 332 -27.38 -3.31 -1.77
C VAL A 332 -28.46 -2.88 -0.79
N ASP A 333 -28.78 -3.74 0.17
CA ASP A 333 -29.74 -3.38 1.22
C ASP A 333 -29.21 -2.27 2.15
N ARG A 334 -30.13 -1.64 2.88
CA ARG A 334 -29.80 -0.55 3.82
C ARG A 334 -28.81 -1.00 4.91
N ALA A 335 -28.85 -2.26 5.33
CA ALA A 335 -27.94 -2.77 6.35
C ALA A 335 -26.49 -2.84 5.82
N ALA A 336 -26.32 -3.25 4.55
CA ALA A 336 -25.06 -3.23 3.85
C ALA A 336 -24.52 -1.81 3.66
N GLN A 337 -25.37 -0.84 3.30
CA GLN A 337 -24.97 0.57 3.22
C GLN A 337 -24.42 1.08 4.56
N GLN A 338 -25.10 0.80 5.68
CA GLN A 338 -24.64 1.19 7.01
C GLN A 338 -23.34 0.50 7.43
N ARG A 339 -23.14 -0.76 7.01
CA ARG A 339 -21.85 -1.44 7.18
C ARG A 339 -20.72 -0.74 6.43
N ILE A 340 -20.94 -0.38 5.16
CA ILE A 340 -19.95 0.33 4.35
C ILE A 340 -19.64 1.69 4.96
N LEU A 341 -20.67 2.46 5.35
CA LEU A 341 -20.54 3.80 5.91
C LEU A 341 -19.79 3.85 7.25
N GLY A 342 -19.80 2.78 8.05
CA GLY A 342 -19.07 2.79 9.33
C GLY A 342 -19.01 1.46 10.06
N GLY A 343 -20.00 0.58 9.94
CA GLY A 343 -20.02 -0.68 10.71
C GLY A 343 -18.84 -1.62 10.43
N ASN A 344 -18.36 -1.68 9.18
CA ASN A 344 -17.18 -2.45 8.83
C ASN A 344 -15.91 -1.85 9.43
N ALA A 345 -15.76 -0.52 9.39
CA ALA A 345 -14.62 0.19 9.95
C ALA A 345 -14.58 0.06 11.49
N GLU A 346 -15.73 0.24 12.14
CA GLU A 346 -15.86 0.06 13.59
C GLU A 346 -15.38 -1.32 14.06
N ALA A 347 -15.76 -2.39 13.33
CA ALA A 347 -15.31 -3.75 13.62
C ALA A 347 -13.84 -3.99 13.24
N LEU A 348 -13.39 -3.47 12.09
CA LEU A 348 -12.04 -3.71 11.58
C LEU A 348 -10.97 -3.03 12.44
N PHE A 349 -11.21 -1.80 12.88
CA PHE A 349 -10.30 -1.01 13.70
C PHE A 349 -10.52 -1.19 15.21
N ASP A 350 -11.51 -2.02 15.59
CA ASP A 350 -11.87 -2.28 16.99
C ASP A 350 -12.14 -1.00 17.80
N LEU A 351 -12.88 -0.07 17.19
CA LEU A 351 -13.04 1.29 17.71
C LEU A 351 -13.89 1.36 18.99
N ARG A 352 -14.68 0.32 19.28
CA ARG A 352 -15.47 0.24 20.52
C ARG A 352 -14.62 -0.14 21.74
N SER A 353 -13.51 -0.85 21.53
CA SER A 353 -12.60 -1.25 22.62
C SER A 353 -11.47 -0.24 22.85
N ARG A 354 -11.28 0.69 21.90
CA ARG A 354 -10.24 1.73 21.88
C ARG A 354 -10.85 3.12 22.10
N PRO A 355 -11.21 3.47 23.35
CA PRO A 355 -11.86 4.74 23.67
C PRO A 355 -11.01 5.95 23.29
#